data_AF-A0A7H4N5Q3-F1
#
_entry.id   AF-A0A7H4N5Q3-F1
#
_cell.length_a   1.000
_cell.length_b   1.000
_cell.length_c   1.000
_cell.angle_alpha   90.00
_cell.angle_beta   90.00
_cell.angle_gamma   90.00
#
_symmetry.space_group_name_H-M   'P 1'
#
loop_
_entity.id
_entity.type
_entity.pdbx_description
1 polymer ?
#
loop_
_entity_poly.entity_id
_entity_poly.type
_entity_poly.pdbx_seq_one_letter_code
_entity_poly.pdbx_strand_id
1 'polypeptide(L)'
;MMNIAQRDRILASVNQVIGRKESVVPNTPENNSHDRLLRISAGLLHLLNEVLPGMANTAERDEIAVWVDAMYSITMIEALDAKSLPPHNSARLAQ
;
A
#
# COMPACT_ATOMS: atom_id res chain seq x y z
N MET A 1 -20.04 0.28 -19.20
CA MET A 1 -18.72 -0.35 -19.47
C MET A 1 -17.66 0.73 -19.56
N MET A 2 -16.52 0.53 -18.90
CA MET A 2 -15.38 1.44 -18.95
C MET A 2 -14.67 1.32 -20.31
N ASN A 3 -14.39 2.44 -20.98
CA ASN A 3 -13.62 2.43 -22.22
C ASN A 3 -12.09 2.37 -21.96
N ILE A 4 -11.32 1.97 -22.97
CA ILE A 4 -9.87 1.74 -22.85
C ILE A 4 -9.13 3.01 -22.40
N ALA A 5 -9.42 4.17 -23.02
CA ALA A 5 -8.77 5.43 -22.68
C ALA A 5 -9.04 5.87 -21.23
N GLN A 6 -10.25 5.62 -20.72
CA GLN A 6 -10.59 5.89 -19.33
C GLN A 6 -9.84 4.92 -18.41
N ARG A 7 -9.75 3.64 -18.78
CA ARG A 7 -8.99 2.64 -18.01
C ARG A 7 -7.53 3.03 -17.90
N ASP A 8 -6.91 3.44 -19.00
CA ASP A 8 -5.49 3.80 -19.03
C ASP A 8 -5.20 5.04 -18.17
N ARG A 9 -6.09 6.03 -18.18
CA ARG A 9 -5.98 7.20 -17.28
C ARG A 9 -6.07 6.79 -15.80
N ILE A 10 -6.99 5.90 -15.46
CA ILE A 10 -7.10 5.40 -14.08
C ILE A 10 -5.85 4.61 -13.69
N LEU A 11 -5.36 3.72 -14.57
CA LEU A 11 -4.14 2.96 -14.31
C LEU A 11 -2.91 3.86 -14.15
N ALA A 12 -2.81 4.94 -14.92
CA ALA A 12 -1.75 5.93 -14.75
C ALA A 12 -1.81 6.60 -13.37
N SER A 13 -3.01 6.99 -12.91
CA SER A 13 -3.21 7.54 -11.57
C SER A 13 -2.84 6.53 -10.47
N VAL A 14 -3.30 5.29 -10.59
CA VAL A 14 -2.95 4.20 -9.66
C VAL A 14 -1.43 4.01 -9.61
N ASN A 15 -0.75 3.97 -10.75
CA ASN A 15 0.70 3.83 -10.83
C ASN A 15 1.48 5.03 -10.28
N GLN A 16 0.89 6.23 -10.22
CA GLN A 16 1.50 7.38 -9.55
C GLN A 16 1.52 7.21 -8.03
N VAL A 17 0.52 6.54 -7.46
CA VAL A 17 0.39 6.36 -6.00
C VAL A 17 1.08 5.09 -5.52
N ILE A 18 0.80 3.96 -6.17
CA ILE A 18 1.25 2.63 -5.70
C ILE A 18 2.20 1.93 -6.68
N GLY A 19 2.51 2.57 -7.81
CA GLY A 19 3.47 2.05 -8.77
C GLY A 19 4.89 2.16 -8.25
N ARG A 20 5.81 1.45 -8.91
CA ARG A 20 7.22 1.49 -8.57
C ARG A 20 8.09 1.48 -9.81
N LYS A 21 8.95 2.48 -9.93
CA LYS A 21 9.85 2.65 -11.09
C LYS A 21 11.19 1.95 -10.92
N GLU A 22 11.67 1.86 -9.68
CA GLU A 22 12.99 1.32 -9.34
C GLU A 22 12.87 -0.03 -8.64
N SER A 23 13.90 -0.86 -8.74
CA SER A 23 13.97 -2.16 -8.05
C SER A 23 14.22 -2.01 -6.55
N VAL A 24 13.90 -3.05 -5.75
CA VAL A 24 14.16 -3.03 -4.29
C VAL A 24 15.63 -3.38 -4.13
N VAL A 25 16.37 -2.59 -3.36
CA VAL A 25 17.77 -2.85 -3.07
C VAL A 25 17.99 -2.83 -1.55
N PRO A 26 18.52 -3.92 -0.96
CA PRO A 26 18.83 -5.20 -1.60
C PRO A 26 17.56 -5.96 -1.99
N ASN A 27 17.63 -6.71 -3.10
CA ASN A 27 16.50 -7.46 -3.67
C ASN A 27 16.24 -8.76 -2.88
N THR A 28 15.77 -8.64 -1.65
CA THR A 28 15.38 -9.77 -0.80
C THR A 28 13.86 -9.93 -0.75
N PRO A 29 13.33 -11.15 -0.51
CA PRO A 29 11.89 -11.35 -0.33
C PRO A 29 11.26 -10.43 0.72
N GLU A 30 11.96 -10.21 1.84
CA GLU A 30 11.51 -9.39 2.96
C GLU A 30 11.39 -7.92 2.56
N ASN A 31 12.42 -7.36 1.90
CA ASN A 31 12.37 -5.97 1.46
C ASN A 31 11.33 -5.75 0.37
N ASN A 32 11.11 -6.74 -0.51
CA ASN A 32 10.04 -6.68 -1.50
C ASN A 32 8.65 -6.74 -0.86
N SER A 33 8.47 -7.55 0.19
CA SER A 33 7.23 -7.58 0.96
C SER A 33 6.97 -6.27 1.69
N HIS A 34 8.00 -5.69 2.32
CA HIS A 34 7.92 -4.39 2.98
C HIS A 34 7.58 -3.28 1.98
N ASP A 35 8.26 -3.22 0.83
CA ASP A 35 7.96 -2.25 -0.23
C ASP A 35 6.50 -2.36 -0.71
N ARG A 36 5.99 -3.58 -0.94
CA ARG A 36 4.59 -3.78 -1.31
C ARG A 36 3.65 -3.28 -0.22
N LEU A 37 3.93 -3.57 1.04
CA LEU A 37 3.13 -3.13 2.17
C LEU A 37 3.05 -1.60 2.24
N LEU A 38 4.17 -0.90 2.10
CA LEU A 38 4.20 0.57 2.11
C LEU A 38 3.40 1.16 0.94
N ARG A 39 3.49 0.57 -0.25
CA ARG A 39 2.71 1.03 -1.41
C ARG A 39 1.22 0.79 -1.24
N ILE A 40 0.80 -0.34 -0.66
CA ILE A 40 -0.60 -0.56 -0.31
C ILE A 40 -1.08 0.45 0.73
N SER A 41 -0.28 0.70 1.79
CA SER A 41 -0.58 1.70 2.80
C SER A 41 -0.80 3.10 2.18
N ALA A 42 0.10 3.52 1.29
CA ALA A 42 -0.04 4.78 0.54
C ALA A 42 -1.31 4.82 -0.33
N GLY A 43 -1.64 3.71 -0.99
CA GLY A 43 -2.87 3.59 -1.79
C GLY A 43 -4.14 3.72 -0.95
N LEU A 44 -4.19 3.06 0.21
CA LEU A 44 -5.33 3.14 1.13
C LEU A 44 -5.48 4.56 1.69
N LEU A 45 -4.38 5.20 2.05
CA LEU A 45 -4.39 6.59 2.51
C LEU A 45 -4.88 7.55 1.42
N HIS A 46 -4.46 7.34 0.16
CA HIS A 46 -4.95 8.11 -0.98
C HIS A 46 -6.46 7.91 -1.20
N LEU A 47 -6.98 6.70 -1.02
CA LEU A 47 -8.42 6.44 -1.09
C LEU A 47 -9.19 7.26 -0.04
N LEU A 48 -8.71 7.28 1.20
CA LEU A 48 -9.33 8.03 2.31
C LEU A 48 -9.33 9.55 2.07
N ASN A 49 -8.22 10.09 1.55
CA ASN A 49 -8.01 11.54 1.50
C ASN A 49 -8.39 12.20 0.17
N GLU A 50 -8.32 11.46 -0.93
CA GLU A 50 -8.47 12.05 -2.27
C GLU A 50 -9.65 11.45 -3.05
N VAL A 51 -9.81 10.12 -3.02
CA VAL A 51 -10.84 9.45 -3.84
C VAL A 51 -12.21 9.52 -3.19
N LEU A 52 -12.33 9.05 -1.93
CA LEU A 52 -13.61 9.00 -1.23
C LEU A 52 -14.21 10.39 -1.02
N PRO A 53 -13.45 11.46 -0.67
CA PRO A 53 -14.00 12.81 -0.58
C PRO A 53 -14.55 13.36 -1.90
N GLY A 54 -14.08 12.87 -3.05
CA GLY A 54 -14.61 13.23 -4.36
C GLY A 54 -15.91 12.50 -4.73
N MET A 55 -16.36 11.52 -3.95
CA MET A 55 -17.59 10.77 -4.19
C MET A 55 -18.81 11.46 -3.55
N ALA A 56 -20.00 11.13 -4.06
CA ALA A 56 -21.25 11.59 -3.44
C ALA A 56 -21.33 11.11 -1.98
N ASN A 57 -21.85 11.95 -1.10
CA ASN A 57 -21.99 11.62 0.31
C ASN A 57 -23.14 10.63 0.51
N THR A 58 -22.84 9.34 0.52
CA THR A 58 -23.80 8.25 0.68
C THR A 58 -23.37 7.28 1.77
N ALA A 59 -24.31 6.48 2.28
CA ALA A 59 -24.02 5.46 3.28
C ALA A 59 -22.99 4.43 2.76
N GLU A 60 -23.02 4.09 1.47
CA GLU A 60 -22.05 3.17 0.88
C GLU A 60 -20.63 3.76 0.87
N ARG A 61 -20.50 5.07 0.63
CA ARG A 61 -19.19 5.76 0.72
C ARG A 61 -18.65 5.68 2.15
N ASP A 62 -19.48 5.95 3.14
CA ASP A 62 -19.08 5.91 4.55
C ASP A 62 -18.68 4.49 4.97
N GLU A 63 -19.43 3.47 4.52
CA GLU A 63 -19.05 2.07 4.74
C GLU A 63 -17.68 1.75 4.13
N ILE A 64 -17.44 2.14 2.86
CA ILE A 64 -16.13 1.95 2.21
C ILE A 64 -15.02 2.66 2.98
N ALA A 65 -15.27 3.88 3.47
CA ALA A 65 -14.29 4.64 4.26
C ALA A 65 -13.87 3.87 5.52
N VAL A 66 -14.82 3.28 6.24
CA VAL A 66 -14.53 2.46 7.44
C VAL A 66 -13.71 1.22 7.09
N TRP A 67 -14.05 0.52 6.01
CA TRP A 67 -13.27 -0.64 5.55
C TRP A 67 -11.83 -0.25 5.19
N VAL A 68 -11.65 0.84 4.44
CA VAL A 68 -10.32 1.30 4.02
C VAL A 68 -9.50 1.77 5.22
N ASP A 69 -10.10 2.47 6.19
CA ASP A 69 -9.43 2.90 7.42
C ASP A 69 -8.96 1.71 8.28
N ALA A 70 -9.79 0.68 8.41
CA ALA A 70 -9.43 -0.56 9.09
C ALA A 70 -8.25 -1.27 8.39
N MET A 71 -8.29 -1.36 7.05
CA MET A 71 -7.17 -1.93 6.28
C MET A 71 -5.90 -1.10 6.43
N TYR A 72 -5.99 0.23 6.36
CA TYR A 72 -4.84 1.12 6.52
C TYR A 72 -4.20 0.94 7.90
N SER A 73 -5.01 0.85 8.95
CA SER A 73 -4.56 0.60 10.33
C SER A 73 -3.76 -0.70 10.44
N ILE A 74 -4.22 -1.78 9.81
CA ILE A 74 -3.46 -3.05 9.75
C ILE A 74 -2.11 -2.85 9.07
N THR A 75 -2.07 -2.16 7.92
CA THR A 75 -0.79 -1.94 7.22
C THR A 75 0.21 -1.13 8.05
N MET A 76 -0.27 -0.20 8.87
CA MET A 76 0.57 0.61 9.75
C MET A 76 1.17 -0.21 10.90
N ILE A 77 0.39 -1.13 11.48
CA ILE A 77 0.87 -2.05 12.51
C ILE A 77 1.97 -2.95 11.95
N GLU A 78 1.70 -3.60 10.81
CA GLU A 78 2.66 -4.48 10.14
C GLU A 78 3.96 -3.74 9.76
N ALA A 79 3.86 -2.47 9.33
CA ALA A 79 5.03 -1.66 9.00
C ALA A 79 5.83 -1.23 10.25
N LEU A 80 5.19 -1.08 11.41
CA LEU A 80 5.86 -0.82 12.68
C LEU A 80 6.56 -2.07 13.20
N ASP A 81 5.91 -3.24 13.13
CA ASP A 81 6.50 -4.52 13.52
C ASP A 81 7.70 -4.88 12.64
N ALA A 82 7.64 -4.59 11.34
CA ALA A 82 8.78 -4.76 10.44
C ALA A 82 9.99 -3.87 10.81
N LYS A 83 9.77 -2.72 11.43
CA LYS A 83 10.83 -1.80 11.88
C LYS A 83 11.40 -2.15 13.26
N SER A 84 10.64 -2.88 14.09
CA SER A 84 11.04 -3.24 15.45
C SER A 84 11.93 -4.49 15.50
N LEU A 85 12.02 -5.25 14.40
CA LEU A 85 12.94 -6.38 14.27
C LEU A 85 14.41 -5.89 14.17
N PRO A 86 15.31 -6.33 15.06
CA PRO A 86 16.74 -6.06 14.89
C PRO A 86 17.26 -6.78 13.62
N PRO A 87 18.32 -6.27 12.96
CA PRO A 87 18.96 -6.96 11.86
C PRO A 87 19.60 -8.24 12.40
N HIS A 88 18.87 -9.35 12.39
CA HIS A 88 19.41 -10.62 12.86
C HIS A 88 20.44 -11.15 11.86
N ASN A 89 21.70 -11.06 12.28
CA ASN A 89 22.86 -11.80 11.79
C ASN A 89 22.50 -13.25 11.45
N SER A 90 22.32 -13.56 10.16
CA SER A 90 22.31 -14.94 9.65
C SER A 90 23.73 -15.51 9.54
N ALA A 91 24.60 -15.22 10.51
CA ALA A 91 26.00 -15.60 10.50
C ALA A 91 26.49 -15.95 11.90
N ARG A 92 25.86 -16.95 12.53
CA ARG A 92 26.46 -17.76 13.60
C ARG A 92 25.44 -18.79 14.05
N LEU A 93 25.54 -20.00 13.49
CA LEU A 93 25.23 -21.29 14.13
C LEU A 93 25.66 -22.39 13.14
N ALA A 94 26.97 -22.44 12.89
CA ALA A 94 27.65 -23.55 12.23
C ALA A 94 29.12 -23.52 12.67
N GLN A 95 29.34 -23.76 13.96
CA GLN A 95 30.61 -24.22 14.54
C GLN A 95 30.27 -25.24 15.60
#